data_AF-A0A3D5D8M5-F1
#
_entry.id   AF-A0A3D5D8M5-F1
#
_cell.length_a   1.000
_cell.length_b   1.000
_cell.length_c   1.000
_cell.angle_alpha   90.00
_cell.angle_beta   90.00
_cell.angle_gamma   90.00
#
_symmetry.space_group_name_H-M   'P 1'
#
loop_
_entity.id
_entity.type
_entity.pdbx_description
1 polymer ?
#
loop_
_entity_poly.entity_id
_entity_poly.type
_entity_poly.pdbx_seq_one_letter_code
_entity_poly.pdbx_strand_id
1 'polypeptide(L)'
;MQSVLGPDLILIMSHLIVKRPGDGLPVAWHQDNTYWHSVQGADVTTVWLAIDDTDRANGCMQVIPCTHEGYPELDKVSTGGDDLLGLTVEVTPAMESAAVCLEMDAGSLSLHDSFVLHGSDANTSGRRRAAYTMRYANARTVQVNTAEHWVPVYLVRGEADNPDYIDIRPDRPLPEPLS
;
A
#
# COMPACT_ATOMS: atom_id res chain seq x y z
N MET A 1 -2.06 -13.60 -4.57
CA MET A 1 -3.04 -12.57 -4.97
C MET A 1 -4.40 -13.15 -5.33
N GLN A 2 -4.52 -14.08 -6.30
CA GLN A 2 -5.84 -14.66 -6.65
C GLN A 2 -6.59 -15.30 -5.48
N SER A 3 -5.89 -15.97 -4.58
CA SER A 3 -6.51 -16.55 -3.38
C SER A 3 -7.04 -15.51 -2.39
N VAL A 4 -6.66 -14.23 -2.54
CA VAL A 4 -7.07 -13.11 -1.68
C VAL A 4 -8.17 -12.31 -2.36
N LEU A 5 -7.94 -11.89 -3.62
CA LEU A 5 -8.81 -10.97 -4.34
C LEU A 5 -9.66 -11.61 -5.44
N GLY A 6 -9.49 -12.91 -5.74
CA GLY A 6 -10.16 -13.57 -6.85
C GLY A 6 -9.38 -13.48 -8.19
N PRO A 7 -9.98 -13.97 -9.29
CA PRO A 7 -9.28 -14.18 -10.56
C PRO A 7 -9.06 -12.92 -11.40
N ASP A 8 -9.90 -11.90 -11.19
CA ASP A 8 -9.97 -10.68 -11.98
C ASP A 8 -9.19 -9.56 -11.28
N LEU A 9 -7.99 -9.27 -11.78
CA LEU A 9 -7.02 -8.44 -11.06
C LEU A 9 -6.58 -7.25 -11.91
N ILE A 10 -6.66 -6.07 -11.29
CA ILE A 10 -6.04 -4.84 -11.78
C ILE A 10 -4.91 -4.41 -10.84
N LEU A 11 -3.84 -3.84 -11.40
CA LEU A 11 -2.80 -3.12 -10.66
C LEU A 11 -3.14 -1.64 -10.75
N ILE A 12 -3.49 -1.03 -9.62
CA ILE A 12 -3.92 0.38 -9.58
C ILE A 12 -2.74 1.33 -9.40
N MET A 13 -1.72 0.93 -8.65
CA MET A 13 -0.58 1.81 -8.35
C MET A 13 0.61 1.01 -7.80
N SER A 14 1.81 1.54 -7.96
CA SER A 14 3.00 1.00 -7.30
C SER A 14 3.97 2.10 -6.89
N HIS A 15 4.62 1.98 -5.73
CA HIS A 15 5.58 2.97 -5.23
C HIS A 15 6.86 2.32 -4.72
N LEU A 16 7.98 3.00 -4.91
CA LEU A 16 9.21 2.71 -4.19
C LEU A 16 9.26 3.59 -2.93
N ILE A 17 9.30 2.97 -1.75
CA ILE A 17 9.44 3.66 -0.47
C ILE A 17 10.87 3.47 0.00
N VAL A 18 11.64 4.57 0.04
CA VAL A 18 13.05 4.55 0.47
C VAL A 18 13.23 5.44 1.68
N LYS A 19 13.63 4.84 2.81
CA LYS A 19 14.12 5.55 3.99
C LYS A 19 15.65 5.54 3.99
N ARG A 20 16.27 6.71 3.90
CA ARG A 20 17.74 6.83 3.92
C ARG A 20 18.28 6.56 5.33
N PRO A 21 19.58 6.23 5.49
CA PRO A 21 20.21 6.16 6.81
C PRO A 21 20.00 7.47 7.59
N GLY A 22 19.57 7.37 8.85
CA GLY A 22 19.31 8.54 9.70
C GLY A 22 18.16 9.44 9.24
N ASP A 23 17.34 8.98 8.29
CA ASP A 23 16.21 9.74 7.74
C ASP A 23 15.01 9.67 8.67
N GLY A 24 14.74 10.81 9.31
CA GLY A 24 14.00 10.94 10.56
C GLY A 24 12.49 10.97 10.45
N LEU A 25 11.89 10.89 9.25
CA LEU A 25 10.44 10.98 9.12
C LEU A 25 9.77 9.60 9.21
N PRO A 26 8.86 9.39 10.19
CA PRO A 26 8.00 8.23 10.20
C PRO A 26 6.96 8.29 9.07
N VAL A 27 6.32 7.16 8.83
CA VAL A 27 5.02 7.13 8.14
C VAL A 27 4.01 6.90 9.25
N ALA A 28 3.15 7.89 9.50
CA ALA A 28 2.18 7.82 10.58
C ALA A 28 1.14 6.70 10.34
N TRP A 29 0.37 6.38 11.39
CA TRP A 29 -0.69 5.38 11.28
C TRP A 29 -1.72 5.81 10.25
N HIS A 30 -2.01 4.95 9.29
CA HIS A 30 -2.93 5.27 8.22
C HIS A 30 -3.59 4.04 7.61
N GLN A 31 -4.67 4.29 6.86
CA GLN A 31 -5.32 3.32 5.99
C GLN A 31 -5.10 3.78 4.54
N ASP A 32 -4.48 2.92 3.76
CA ASP A 32 -4.09 3.15 2.37
C ASP A 32 -5.30 3.62 1.52
N ASN A 33 -6.46 2.95 1.68
CA ASN A 33 -7.67 3.20 0.88
C ASN A 33 -8.20 4.64 1.02
N THR A 34 -8.01 5.26 2.20
CA THR A 34 -8.56 6.59 2.49
C THR A 34 -7.84 7.72 1.74
N TYR A 35 -6.72 7.43 1.05
CA TYR A 35 -5.97 8.41 0.27
C TYR A 35 -6.32 8.40 -1.22
N TRP A 36 -7.08 7.42 -1.70
CA TRP A 36 -7.33 7.23 -3.13
C TRP A 36 -8.76 7.60 -3.50
N HIS A 37 -9.05 8.89 -3.60
CA HIS A 37 -10.39 9.39 -3.93
C HIS A 37 -10.97 8.84 -5.24
N SER A 38 -10.10 8.43 -6.18
CA SER A 38 -10.49 7.82 -7.46
C SER A 38 -10.77 6.32 -7.39
N VAL A 39 -10.59 5.67 -6.24
CA VAL A 39 -10.79 4.22 -6.05
C VAL A 39 -12.02 3.99 -5.17
N GLN A 40 -12.99 3.24 -5.68
CA GLN A 40 -14.22 2.90 -4.98
C GLN A 40 -14.33 1.39 -4.81
N GLY A 41 -14.50 0.93 -3.57
CA GLY A 41 -14.54 -0.49 -3.20
C GLY A 41 -13.49 -0.81 -2.14
N ALA A 42 -13.57 -2.02 -1.58
CA ALA A 42 -12.73 -2.45 -0.46
C ALA A 42 -11.77 -3.60 -0.78
N ASP A 43 -11.99 -4.33 -1.87
CA ASP A 43 -11.17 -5.48 -2.27
C ASP A 43 -9.86 -5.00 -2.93
N VAL A 44 -9.04 -4.30 -2.14
CA VAL A 44 -7.73 -3.77 -2.52
C VAL A 44 -6.68 -4.30 -1.54
N THR A 45 -5.62 -4.90 -2.08
CA THR A 45 -4.52 -5.47 -1.31
C THR A 45 -3.19 -4.92 -1.80
N THR A 46 -2.40 -4.41 -0.86
CA THR A 46 -1.02 -4.00 -1.11
C THR A 46 -0.09 -5.18 -0.90
N VAL A 47 0.70 -5.50 -1.92
CA VAL A 47 1.92 -6.30 -1.79
C VAL A 47 3.05 -5.37 -1.42
N TRP A 48 3.73 -5.64 -0.32
CA TRP A 48 4.90 -4.91 0.12
C TRP A 48 6.11 -5.83 0.04
N LEU A 49 7.00 -5.57 -0.92
CA LEU A 49 8.21 -6.34 -1.18
C LEU A 49 9.40 -5.65 -0.50
N ALA A 50 10.06 -6.35 0.43
CA ALA A 50 11.32 -5.92 1.03
C ALA A 50 12.43 -5.93 -0.03
N ILE A 51 12.99 -4.77 -0.36
CA ILE A 51 14.18 -4.69 -1.23
C ILE A 51 15.45 -4.84 -0.40
N ASP A 52 15.47 -4.23 0.78
CA ASP A 52 16.50 -4.38 1.80
C ASP A 52 15.90 -5.13 3.00
N ASP A 53 16.75 -5.74 3.83
CA ASP A 53 16.30 -6.30 5.12
C ASP A 53 15.60 -5.22 5.95
N THR A 54 14.54 -5.59 6.67
CA THR A 54 13.79 -4.70 7.53
C THR A 54 13.84 -5.15 8.98
N ASP A 55 14.11 -4.20 9.85
CA ASP A 55 14.07 -4.37 11.29
C ASP A 55 13.52 -3.10 11.95
N ARG A 56 13.36 -3.13 13.27
CA ARG A 56 12.89 -1.95 14.01
C ARG A 56 13.83 -0.75 13.87
N ALA A 57 15.14 -0.97 13.75
CA ALA A 57 16.13 0.10 13.72
C ALA A 57 16.08 0.89 12.40
N ASN A 58 15.78 0.23 11.28
CA ASN A 58 15.63 0.86 9.97
C ASN A 58 14.18 1.19 9.58
N GLY A 59 13.27 1.12 10.54
CA GLY A 59 11.88 1.52 10.39
C GLY A 59 11.09 0.53 9.55
N CYS A 60 11.11 -0.76 9.92
CA CYS A 60 10.22 -1.77 9.35
C CYS A 60 8.75 -1.33 9.42
N MET A 61 7.92 -1.88 8.54
CA MET A 61 6.48 -1.63 8.59
C MET A 61 5.89 -2.22 9.89
N GLN A 62 4.92 -1.52 10.45
CA GLN A 62 4.14 -1.96 11.59
C GLN A 62 2.68 -2.05 11.18
N VAL A 63 1.96 -3.04 11.71
CA VAL A 63 0.54 -3.26 11.41
C VAL A 63 -0.20 -3.50 12.72
N ILE A 64 -1.40 -2.94 12.85
CA ILE A 64 -2.30 -3.26 13.97
C ILE A 64 -3.29 -4.34 13.48
N PRO A 65 -3.20 -5.59 13.98
CA PRO A 65 -4.00 -6.70 13.48
C PRO A 65 -5.51 -6.45 13.55
N CYS A 66 -6.26 -7.07 12.64
CA CYS A 66 -7.73 -7.06 12.58
C CYS A 66 -8.41 -5.68 12.41
N THR A 67 -7.65 -4.58 12.25
CA THR A 67 -8.22 -3.23 12.07
C THR A 67 -8.94 -2.99 10.74
N HIS A 68 -8.75 -3.90 9.78
CA HIS A 68 -9.42 -3.88 8.48
C HIS A 68 -10.82 -4.53 8.52
N GLU A 69 -11.18 -5.24 9.59
CA GLU A 69 -12.45 -5.98 9.66
C GLU A 69 -13.65 -5.03 9.60
N GLY A 70 -14.54 -5.27 8.63
CA GLY A 70 -15.70 -4.40 8.37
C GLY A 70 -15.36 -3.11 7.61
N TYR A 71 -14.12 -2.96 7.14
CA TYR A 71 -13.64 -1.86 6.30
C TYR A 71 -13.98 -0.47 6.88
N PRO A 72 -13.63 -0.19 8.16
CA PRO A 72 -13.95 1.10 8.77
C PRO A 72 -13.15 2.21 8.09
N GLU A 73 -13.81 3.28 7.65
CA GLU A 73 -13.13 4.50 7.24
C GLU A 73 -12.86 5.35 8.49
N LEU A 74 -11.60 5.39 8.93
CA LEU A 74 -11.21 6.14 10.11
C LEU A 74 -10.86 7.59 9.75
N ASP A 75 -11.24 8.52 10.63
CA ASP A 75 -10.95 9.93 10.45
C ASP A 75 -9.44 10.20 10.49
N LYS A 76 -9.00 11.08 9.58
CA LYS A 76 -7.62 11.55 9.49
C LYS A 76 -7.49 12.91 10.16
N VAL A 77 -6.44 13.08 10.94
CA VAL A 77 -6.05 14.35 11.56
C VAL A 77 -4.67 14.78 11.06
N SER A 78 -4.42 16.09 11.04
CA SER A 78 -3.12 16.63 10.64
C SER A 78 -2.05 16.28 11.67
N THR A 79 -0.88 15.88 11.19
CA THR A 79 0.31 15.66 12.05
C THR A 79 1.10 16.93 12.29
N GLY A 80 0.72 18.06 11.69
CA GLY A 80 1.51 19.29 11.76
C GLY A 80 2.78 19.29 10.89
N GLY A 81 2.99 18.24 10.08
CA GLY A 81 4.14 18.12 9.16
C GLY A 81 5.30 17.26 9.67
N ASP A 82 5.14 16.58 10.81
CA ASP A 82 6.17 15.76 11.45
C ASP A 82 6.27 14.32 10.88
N ASP A 83 5.56 14.02 9.80
CA ASP A 83 5.55 12.72 9.12
C ASP A 83 5.49 12.84 7.58
N LEU A 84 5.69 11.73 6.88
CA LEU A 84 5.76 11.70 5.42
C LEU A 84 4.42 12.01 4.72
N LEU A 85 3.28 11.73 5.36
CA LEU A 85 1.94 11.90 4.78
C LEU A 85 1.25 13.20 5.21
N GLY A 86 1.72 13.84 6.28
CA GLY A 86 1.10 15.03 6.87
C GLY A 86 -0.24 14.76 7.58
N LEU A 87 -0.68 13.50 7.58
CA LEU A 87 -1.97 13.03 8.09
C LEU A 87 -1.78 11.70 8.82
N THR A 88 -2.50 11.51 9.92
CA THR A 88 -2.53 10.27 10.69
C THR A 88 -3.95 9.91 11.07
N VAL A 89 -4.19 8.64 11.34
CA VAL A 89 -5.33 8.16 12.11
C VAL A 89 -4.90 8.08 13.58
N GLU A 90 -5.74 8.57 14.49
CA GLU A 90 -5.50 8.41 15.92
C GLU A 90 -5.71 6.95 16.34
N VAL A 91 -4.73 6.37 17.02
CA VAL A 91 -4.81 5.00 17.55
C VAL A 91 -4.80 5.03 19.06
N THR A 92 -5.55 4.13 19.69
CA THR A 92 -5.54 4.01 21.15
C THR A 92 -4.23 3.37 21.62
N PRO A 93 -3.79 3.60 22.88
CA PRO A 93 -2.62 2.92 23.43
C PRO A 93 -2.73 1.38 23.39
N ALA A 94 -3.95 0.85 23.49
CA ALA A 94 -4.19 -0.59 23.37
C ALA A 94 -3.95 -1.10 21.94
N MET A 95 -4.36 -0.33 20.92
CA MET A 95 -4.10 -0.64 19.52
C MET A 95 -2.60 -0.56 19.20
N GLU A 96 -1.93 0.48 19.67
CA GLU A 96 -0.48 0.64 19.47
C GLU A 96 0.32 -0.48 20.15
N SER A 97 -0.06 -0.87 21.38
CA SER A 97 0.55 -2.00 22.08
C SER A 97 0.33 -3.35 21.38
N ALA A 98 -0.76 -3.48 20.61
CA ALA A 98 -1.06 -4.66 19.80
C ALA A 98 -0.35 -4.66 18.44
N ALA A 99 0.36 -3.59 18.08
CA ALA A 99 1.04 -3.48 16.79
C ALA A 99 2.15 -4.53 16.63
N VAL A 100 2.24 -5.09 15.43
CA VAL A 100 3.24 -6.09 15.05
C VAL A 100 4.21 -5.47 14.05
N CYS A 101 5.51 -5.58 14.33
CA CYS A 101 6.58 -5.18 13.42
C CYS A 101 6.86 -6.30 12.41
N LEU A 102 6.93 -5.94 11.14
CA LEU A 102 7.25 -6.83 10.04
C LEU A 102 8.75 -6.78 9.75
N GLU A 103 9.51 -7.45 10.61
CA GLU A 103 10.95 -7.66 10.41
C GLU A 103 11.14 -8.79 9.38
N MET A 104 11.83 -8.50 8.29
CA MET A 104 11.82 -9.34 7.08
C MET A 104 13.17 -9.30 6.39
N ASP A 105 13.63 -10.44 5.87
CA ASP A 105 14.81 -10.49 5.01
C ASP A 105 14.49 -9.90 3.62
N ALA A 106 15.50 -9.31 2.96
CA ALA A 106 15.39 -8.85 1.59
C ALA A 106 14.83 -9.94 0.64
N GLY A 107 13.89 -9.55 -0.22
CA GLY A 107 13.16 -10.45 -1.11
C GLY A 107 11.89 -11.06 -0.51
N SER A 108 11.68 -10.93 0.80
CA SER A 108 10.42 -11.31 1.44
C SER A 108 9.29 -10.34 1.08
N LEU A 109 8.05 -10.82 1.12
CA LEU A 109 6.87 -10.01 0.85
C LEU A 109 5.84 -10.15 1.97
N SER A 110 5.09 -9.07 2.22
CA SER A 110 3.86 -9.10 3.01
C SER A 110 2.69 -8.68 2.12
N LEU A 111 1.50 -9.16 2.47
CA LEU A 111 0.24 -8.72 1.87
C LEU A 111 -0.60 -8.11 2.98
N HIS A 112 -1.19 -6.96 2.71
CA HIS A 112 -2.14 -6.35 3.63
C HIS A 112 -3.30 -5.70 2.91
N ASP A 113 -4.46 -5.76 3.56
CA ASP A 113 -5.67 -5.09 3.13
C ASP A 113 -5.50 -3.57 3.23
N SER A 114 -6.07 -2.83 2.26
CA SER A 114 -5.99 -1.37 2.20
C SER A 114 -6.60 -0.62 3.39
N PHE A 115 -7.45 -1.27 4.19
CA PHE A 115 -8.05 -0.75 5.42
C PHE A 115 -7.28 -1.12 6.68
N VAL A 116 -6.23 -1.95 6.61
CA VAL A 116 -5.47 -2.27 7.82
C VAL A 116 -4.69 -1.03 8.25
N LEU A 117 -4.76 -0.70 9.53
CA LEU A 117 -3.92 0.34 10.09
C LEU A 117 -2.47 -0.12 10.08
N HIS A 118 -1.63 0.66 9.42
CA HIS A 118 -0.21 0.42 9.33
C HIS A 118 0.59 1.72 9.32
N GLY A 119 1.88 1.61 9.61
CA GLY A 119 2.79 2.74 9.74
C GLY A 119 4.24 2.26 9.74
N SER A 120 5.18 3.18 9.93
CA SER A 120 6.57 2.81 10.19
C SER A 120 7.31 3.91 10.91
N ASP A 121 8.12 3.54 11.88
CA ASP A 121 9.03 4.46 12.57
C ASP A 121 10.07 5.06 11.62
N ALA A 122 10.69 6.16 12.06
CA ALA A 122 11.84 6.76 11.39
C ALA A 122 13.00 5.76 11.24
N ASN A 123 13.80 5.91 10.19
CA ASN A 123 15.01 5.12 10.04
C ASN A 123 16.14 5.77 10.84
N THR A 124 16.43 5.22 12.02
CA THR A 124 17.50 5.71 12.90
C THR A 124 18.82 4.96 12.71
N SER A 125 18.83 3.96 11.82
CA SER A 125 19.99 3.13 11.55
C SER A 125 20.98 3.78 10.57
N GLY A 126 22.17 3.17 10.45
CA GLY A 126 23.16 3.50 9.42
C GLY A 126 22.88 2.84 8.05
N ARG A 127 21.74 2.16 7.86
CA ARG A 127 21.40 1.41 6.64
C ARG A 127 20.21 2.04 5.93
N ARG A 128 20.16 1.89 4.60
CA ARG A 128 18.96 2.22 3.82
C ARG A 128 17.89 1.15 4.10
N ARG A 129 16.62 1.55 4.07
CA ARG A 129 15.49 0.63 3.93
C ARG A 129 14.69 1.00 2.69
N ALA A 130 14.70 0.13 1.69
CA ALA A 130 13.87 0.25 0.50
C ALA A 130 12.81 -0.86 0.44
N ALA A 131 11.64 -0.51 -0.07
CA ALA A 131 10.58 -1.46 -0.36
C ALA A 131 9.77 -1.04 -1.57
N TYR A 132 9.24 -2.02 -2.30
CA TYR A 132 8.37 -1.79 -3.44
C TYR A 132 6.94 -2.21 -3.09
N THR A 133 6.00 -1.28 -3.18
CA THR A 133 4.58 -1.55 -2.99
C THR A 133 3.89 -1.70 -4.33
N MET A 134 3.03 -2.72 -4.45
CA MET A 134 2.18 -2.95 -5.60
C MET A 134 0.76 -3.15 -5.10
N ARG A 135 -0.19 -2.36 -5.62
CA ARG A 135 -1.57 -2.34 -5.13
C ARG A 135 -2.47 -3.01 -6.14
N TYR A 136 -2.97 -4.18 -5.77
CA TYR A 136 -3.89 -4.94 -6.60
C TYR A 136 -5.31 -4.77 -6.10
N ALA A 137 -6.26 -4.75 -7.01
CA ALA A 137 -7.67 -4.72 -6.69
C ALA A 137 -8.44 -5.78 -7.50
N ASN A 138 -9.57 -6.24 -6.97
CA ASN A 138 -10.50 -7.07 -7.72
C ASN A 138 -11.24 -6.20 -8.74
N ALA A 139 -11.09 -6.51 -10.03
CA ALA A 139 -11.62 -5.70 -11.13
C ALA A 139 -13.16 -5.73 -11.25
N ARG A 140 -13.84 -6.63 -10.55
CA ARG A 140 -15.31 -6.79 -10.53
C ARG A 140 -15.97 -6.08 -9.36
N THR A 141 -15.23 -5.83 -8.28
CA THR A 141 -15.76 -5.21 -7.06
C THR A 141 -15.14 -3.85 -6.73
N VAL A 142 -14.04 -3.48 -7.40
CA VAL A 142 -13.39 -2.18 -7.28
C VAL A 142 -13.46 -1.41 -8.60
N GLN A 143 -13.93 -0.17 -8.52
CA GLN A 143 -13.95 0.77 -9.64
C GLN A 143 -12.88 1.83 -9.45
N VAL A 144 -12.13 2.12 -10.52
CA VAL A 144 -11.17 3.22 -10.54
C VAL A 144 -11.59 4.24 -11.58
N ASN A 145 -11.81 5.48 -11.15
CA ASN A 145 -12.06 6.61 -12.03
C ASN A 145 -10.73 7.04 -12.67
N THR A 146 -10.47 6.55 -13.88
CA THR A 146 -9.24 6.80 -14.65
C THR A 146 -9.03 8.26 -15.02
N ALA A 147 -10.09 9.08 -15.04
CA ALA A 147 -9.96 10.53 -15.28
C ALA A 147 -9.43 11.29 -14.06
N GLU A 148 -9.60 10.74 -12.85
CA GLU A 148 -9.14 11.31 -11.59
C GLU A 148 -7.94 10.54 -11.00
N HIS A 149 -7.62 9.37 -11.53
CA HIS A 149 -6.46 8.59 -11.13
C HIS A 149 -5.19 9.16 -11.80
N TRP A 150 -4.20 9.47 -10.99
CA TRP A 150 -3.00 10.22 -11.41
C TRP A 150 -1.92 9.35 -12.07
N VAL A 151 -2.14 8.03 -12.13
CA VAL A 151 -1.30 7.04 -12.81
C VAL A 151 -2.19 6.09 -13.62
N PRO A 152 -1.66 5.38 -14.63
CA PRO A 152 -2.44 4.39 -15.35
C PRO A 152 -2.82 3.19 -14.46
N VAL A 153 -4.00 2.62 -14.73
CA VAL A 153 -4.46 1.36 -14.15
C VAL A 153 -4.24 0.25 -15.16
N TYR A 154 -3.72 -0.88 -14.69
CA TYR A 154 -3.36 -2.00 -15.55
C TYR A 154 -4.22 -3.23 -15.29
N LEU A 155 -4.84 -3.79 -16.32
CA LEU A 155 -5.44 -5.13 -16.25
C LEU A 155 -4.32 -6.17 -16.32
N VAL A 156 -4.16 -6.94 -15.25
CA VAL A 156 -3.06 -7.92 -15.11
C VAL A 156 -3.55 -9.37 -15.17
N ARG A 157 -4.85 -9.61 -14.93
CA ARG A 157 -5.46 -10.94 -15.02
C ARG A 157 -6.98 -10.84 -15.13
N GLY A 158 -7.60 -11.83 -15.77
CA GLY A 158 -9.06 -11.97 -15.81
C GLY A 158 -9.74 -10.90 -16.66
N GLU A 159 -10.95 -10.52 -16.26
CA GLU A 159 -11.81 -9.55 -16.95
C GLU A 159 -11.98 -8.26 -16.13
N ALA A 160 -12.22 -7.15 -16.83
CA ALA A 160 -12.58 -5.87 -16.23
C ALA A 160 -13.63 -5.17 -17.10
N ASP A 161 -14.53 -4.43 -16.46
CA ASP A 161 -15.61 -3.72 -17.16
C ASP A 161 -15.17 -2.33 -17.69
N ASN A 162 -14.10 -1.76 -17.13
CA ASN A 162 -13.59 -0.46 -17.55
C ASN A 162 -12.65 -0.61 -18.77
N PRO A 163 -13.00 -0.07 -19.95
CA PRO A 163 -12.17 -0.19 -21.15
C PRO A 163 -10.89 0.67 -21.11
N ASP A 164 -10.78 1.61 -20.17
CA ASP A 164 -9.62 2.51 -20.06
C ASP A 164 -8.44 1.85 -19.35
N TYR A 165 -8.62 0.66 -18.76
CA TYR A 165 -7.52 -0.06 -18.13
C TYR A 165 -6.56 -0.61 -19.19
N ILE A 166 -5.26 -0.36 -19.01
CA ILE A 166 -4.23 -0.81 -19.94
C ILE A 166 -4.02 -2.32 -19.75
N ASP A 167 -4.27 -3.11 -20.79
CA ASP A 167 -4.12 -4.56 -20.76
C ASP A 167 -2.65 -4.97 -20.91
N ILE A 168 -2.06 -5.49 -19.83
CA ILE A 168 -0.66 -5.96 -19.80
C ILE A 168 -0.57 -7.47 -19.50
N ARG A 169 -1.65 -8.21 -19.75
CA ARG A 169 -1.64 -9.67 -19.60
C ARG A 169 -0.55 -10.29 -20.51
N PRO A 170 0.04 -11.45 -20.12
CA PRO A 170 1.25 -11.99 -20.77
C PRO A 170 1.16 -12.23 -22.29
N ASP A 171 -0.04 -12.34 -22.84
CA ASP A 171 -0.32 -12.55 -24.27
C ASP A 171 -0.56 -11.25 -25.05
N ARG A 172 -0.40 -10.09 -24.40
CA ARG A 172 -0.56 -8.76 -25.00
C ARG A 172 0.79 -8.09 -25.20
N PRO A 173 0.94 -7.25 -26.26
CA PRO A 173 2.10 -6.38 -26.37
C PRO A 173 2.13 -5.42 -25.17
N LEU A 174 3.32 -5.18 -24.63
CA LEU A 174 3.48 -4.12 -23.62
C LEU A 174 3.16 -2.77 -24.26
N PRO A 175 2.56 -1.83 -23.50
CA PRO A 175 2.37 -0.47 -23.97
C PRO A 175 3.73 0.17 -24.30
N GLU A 176 3.75 1.01 -25.33
CA GLU A 176 4.92 1.84 -25.61
C GLU A 176 5.29 2.66 -24.37
N PRO A 177 6.60 2.92 -24.12
CA PRO A 177 7.01 3.72 -22.98
C PRO A 177 6.29 5.06 -22.96
N LEU A 178 5.81 5.47 -21.79
CA LEU A 178 5.24 6.80 -21.60
C LEU A 178 6.34 7.84 -21.89
N SER A 179 6.08 8.70 -22.88
CA SER A 179 6.97 9.78 -23.33
C SER A 179 7.03 10.93 -22.35
#